data_AF-A0A8H6XRX1-F1
#
_entry.id   AF-A0A8H6XRX1-F1
#
_cell.length_a   1.000
_cell.length_b   1.000
_cell.length_c   1.000
_cell.angle_alpha   90.00
_cell.angle_beta   90.00
_cell.angle_gamma   90.00
#
_symmetry.space_group_name_H-M   'P 1'
#
loop_
_entity.id
_entity.type
_entity.pdbx_description
1 polymer ?
#
loop_
_entity_poly.entity_id
_entity_poly.type
_entity_poly.pdbx_seq_one_letter_code
_entity_poly.pdbx_strand_id
1 'polypeptide(L)'
;MSQMMDSDAQYTQCLQDLSLASRILAHHGIVDGFGHVSCRDPRSPKEHFLLSRNLAPALVQPEDIVTWRISDAEPADPNSPRGFLERCIHSEIYRRFEDVEAVVHFHSLDIIPFGLSPIPFKAVYHMASFLGSESAPIFDISDSFGPTTDMLIRNTTHGAALASSFSPLFDVIPNTAAGAHARPRCHTHRGVS
;
A
#
# COMPACT_ATOMS: atom_id res chain seq x y z
N MET A 1 -30.41 2.85 -14.27
CA MET A 1 -29.65 3.32 -15.45
C MET A 1 -28.69 4.46 -15.09
N SER A 2 -29.12 5.52 -14.40
CA SER A 2 -28.23 6.64 -14.02
C SER A 2 -27.04 6.25 -13.12
N GLN A 3 -27.22 5.38 -12.11
CA GLN A 3 -26.11 4.92 -11.25
C GLN A 3 -25.06 4.05 -11.97
N MET A 4 -25.47 3.21 -12.93
CA MET A 4 -24.53 2.40 -13.73
C MET A 4 -23.72 3.27 -14.72
N MET A 5 -24.34 4.30 -15.28
CA MET A 5 -23.64 5.25 -16.16
C MET A 5 -22.62 6.09 -15.39
N ASP A 6 -22.88 6.39 -14.11
CA ASP A 6 -21.95 7.11 -13.24
C ASP A 6 -20.75 6.22 -12.83
N SER A 7 -20.98 4.93 -12.51
CA SER A 7 -19.89 4.00 -12.18
C SER A 7 -18.96 3.72 -13.36
N ASP A 8 -19.47 3.68 -14.60
CA ASP A 8 -18.64 3.46 -15.79
C ASP A 8 -17.81 4.70 -16.16
N ALA A 9 -18.36 5.90 -15.93
CA ALA A 9 -17.63 7.14 -16.09
C ALA A 9 -16.50 7.26 -15.05
N GLN A 10 -16.80 6.96 -13.77
CA GLN A 10 -15.82 6.92 -12.70
C GLN A 10 -14.73 5.87 -12.96
N TYR A 11 -15.11 4.67 -13.41
CA TYR A 11 -14.17 3.63 -13.80
C TYR A 11 -13.19 4.13 -14.87
N THR A 12 -13.72 4.72 -15.95
CA THR A 12 -12.89 5.27 -17.03
C THR A 12 -11.92 6.34 -16.53
N GLN A 13 -12.39 7.23 -15.64
CA GLN A 13 -11.54 8.24 -15.02
C GLN A 13 -10.46 7.62 -14.14
N CYS A 14 -10.79 6.60 -13.32
CA CYS A 14 -9.81 5.89 -12.51
C CYS A 14 -8.69 5.24 -13.35
N LEU A 15 -9.00 4.67 -14.53
CA LEU A 15 -7.96 4.14 -15.42
C LEU A 15 -6.99 5.23 -15.89
N GLN A 16 -7.53 6.40 -16.24
CA GLN A 16 -6.73 7.55 -16.66
C GLN A 16 -5.88 8.07 -15.50
N ASP A 17 -6.48 8.32 -14.34
CA ASP A 17 -5.81 8.85 -13.16
C ASP A 17 -4.73 7.89 -12.65
N LEU A 18 -5.00 6.58 -12.63
CA LEU A 18 -4.03 5.58 -12.18
C LEU A 18 -2.83 5.50 -13.13
N SER A 19 -3.07 5.50 -14.45
CA SER A 19 -2.00 5.53 -15.44
C SER A 19 -1.16 6.81 -15.38
N LEU A 20 -1.81 7.95 -15.10
CA LEU A 20 -1.14 9.23 -14.91
C LEU A 20 -0.35 9.27 -13.61
N ALA A 21 -0.93 8.81 -12.49
CA ALA A 21 -0.28 8.73 -11.19
C ALA A 21 0.99 7.88 -11.26
N SER A 22 0.92 6.71 -11.91
CA SER A 22 2.09 5.85 -12.13
C SER A 22 3.23 6.60 -12.84
N ARG A 23 2.92 7.34 -13.91
CA ARG A 23 3.90 8.13 -14.67
C ARG A 23 4.42 9.35 -13.91
N ILE A 24 3.57 10.03 -13.13
CA ILE A 24 3.97 11.16 -12.28
C ILE A 24 4.94 10.69 -11.21
N LEU A 25 4.59 9.61 -10.48
CA LEU A 25 5.45 9.05 -9.44
C LEU A 25 6.81 8.62 -10.02
N ALA A 26 6.81 8.04 -11.23
CA ALA A 26 8.04 7.64 -11.92
C ALA A 26 8.88 8.85 -12.34
N HIS A 27 8.24 9.88 -12.89
CA HIS A 27 8.90 11.12 -13.30
C HIS A 27 9.61 11.82 -12.13
N HIS A 28 8.99 11.80 -10.94
CA HIS A 28 9.58 12.36 -9.73
C HIS A 28 10.56 11.42 -9.01
N GLY A 29 10.82 10.22 -9.53
CA GLY A 29 11.72 9.25 -8.92
C GLY A 29 11.19 8.67 -7.60
N ILE A 30 9.87 8.74 -7.35
CA ILE A 30 9.24 8.19 -6.15
C ILE A 30 9.05 6.68 -6.29
N VAL A 31 8.50 6.22 -7.42
CA VAL A 31 8.48 4.80 -7.78
C VAL A 31 9.64 4.51 -8.72
N ASP A 32 10.33 3.40 -8.47
CA ASP A 32 11.39 2.89 -9.34
C ASP A 32 10.79 1.99 -10.46
N GLY A 33 11.63 1.22 -11.15
CA GLY A 33 11.17 0.30 -12.19
C GLY A 33 10.32 -0.87 -11.71
N PHE A 34 10.26 -1.11 -10.39
CA PHE A 34 9.54 -2.23 -9.77
C PHE A 34 8.39 -1.79 -8.87
N GLY A 35 8.36 -0.50 -8.48
CA GLY A 35 7.29 0.10 -7.71
C GLY A 35 5.98 0.18 -8.49
N HIS A 36 4.88 0.32 -7.77
CA HIS A 36 3.56 0.26 -8.36
C HIS A 36 2.48 0.89 -7.46
N VAL A 37 1.48 1.48 -8.11
CA VAL A 37 0.31 2.10 -7.49
C VAL A 37 -0.97 1.39 -7.92
N SER A 38 -1.92 1.24 -7.01
CA SER A 38 -3.26 0.71 -7.27
C SER A 38 -4.35 1.63 -6.69
N CYS A 39 -5.59 1.42 -7.12
CA CYS A 39 -6.78 1.99 -6.50
C CYS A 39 -7.90 0.94 -6.42
N ARG A 40 -8.93 1.15 -5.59
CA ARG A 40 -10.16 0.33 -5.65
C ARG A 40 -10.85 0.46 -7.01
N ASP A 41 -11.54 -0.60 -7.45
CA ASP A 41 -12.41 -0.51 -8.63
C ASP A 41 -13.74 0.15 -8.22
N PRO A 42 -14.11 1.32 -8.75
CA PRO A 42 -15.35 2.01 -8.36
C PRO A 42 -16.62 1.22 -8.69
N ARG A 43 -16.57 0.24 -9.59
CA ARG A 43 -17.71 -0.63 -9.93
C ARG A 43 -17.92 -1.74 -8.89
N SER A 44 -16.85 -2.14 -8.21
CA SER A 44 -16.84 -3.25 -7.24
C SER A 44 -15.82 -3.01 -6.12
N PRO A 45 -15.94 -1.92 -5.34
CA PRO A 45 -14.85 -1.45 -4.46
C PRO A 45 -14.51 -2.43 -3.32
N LYS A 46 -15.46 -3.30 -2.95
CA LYS A 46 -15.26 -4.34 -1.92
C LYS A 46 -14.62 -5.62 -2.45
N GLU A 47 -14.65 -5.83 -3.76
CA GLU A 47 -14.26 -7.11 -4.38
C GLU A 47 -13.03 -6.96 -5.27
N HIS A 48 -12.84 -5.78 -5.87
CA HIS A 48 -11.83 -5.56 -6.91
C HIS A 48 -10.98 -4.32 -6.64
N PHE A 49 -9.73 -4.40 -7.11
CA PHE A 49 -8.81 -3.27 -7.22
C PHE A 49 -8.19 -3.23 -8.62
N LEU A 50 -7.67 -2.06 -9.00
CA LEU A 50 -7.08 -1.77 -10.29
C LEU A 50 -5.57 -1.55 -10.10
N LEU A 51 -4.78 -2.26 -10.90
CA LEU A 51 -3.32 -2.19 -10.88
C LEU A 51 -2.81 -2.55 -12.27
N SER A 52 -1.74 -1.89 -12.74
CA SER A 52 -1.17 -2.22 -14.05
C SER A 52 -0.66 -3.66 -14.10
N ARG A 53 -0.63 -4.22 -15.31
CA ARG A 53 0.19 -5.40 -15.60
C ARG A 53 1.67 -5.14 -15.27
N ASN A 54 2.48 -6.20 -15.29
CA ASN A 54 3.93 -6.07 -15.08
C ASN A 54 4.55 -5.23 -16.21
N LEU A 55 4.79 -3.95 -15.92
CA LEU A 55 5.27 -2.91 -16.83
C LEU A 55 5.93 -1.81 -16.00
N ALA A 56 7.00 -1.22 -16.54
CA ALA A 56 7.66 -0.09 -15.89
C ALA A 56 6.68 1.09 -15.68
N PRO A 57 6.62 1.70 -14.48
CA PRO A 57 5.65 2.75 -14.15
C PRO A 57 5.59 3.92 -15.15
N ALA A 58 6.74 4.34 -15.69
CA ALA A 58 6.84 5.42 -16.67
C ALA A 58 6.12 5.14 -18.01
N LEU A 59 5.79 3.88 -18.30
CA LEU A 59 5.19 3.46 -19.57
C LEU A 59 3.69 3.17 -19.46
N VAL A 60 3.13 3.12 -18.25
CA VAL A 60 1.74 2.70 -18.00
C VAL A 60 0.75 3.61 -18.75
N GLN A 61 -0.13 2.99 -19.52
CA GLN A 61 -1.31 3.59 -20.14
C GLN A 61 -2.61 3.00 -19.54
N PRO A 62 -3.78 3.62 -19.76
CA PRO A 62 -5.05 3.10 -19.28
C PRO A 62 -5.33 1.65 -19.70
N GLU A 63 -4.87 1.25 -20.88
CA GLU A 63 -5.08 -0.11 -21.43
C GLU A 63 -4.20 -1.17 -20.73
N ASP A 64 -3.20 -0.75 -19.98
CA ASP A 64 -2.33 -1.63 -19.21
C ASP A 64 -2.90 -1.97 -17.83
N ILE A 65 -3.98 -1.29 -17.40
CA ILE A 65 -4.61 -1.50 -16.10
C ILE A 65 -5.45 -2.77 -16.12
N VAL A 66 -5.23 -3.61 -15.11
CA VAL A 66 -5.91 -4.89 -14.92
C VAL A 66 -6.77 -4.83 -13.65
N THR A 67 -7.93 -5.48 -13.70
CA THR A 67 -8.79 -5.68 -12.52
C THR A 67 -8.38 -6.94 -11.78
N TRP A 68 -8.13 -6.81 -10.49
CA TRP A 68 -7.67 -7.88 -9.60
C TRP A 68 -8.66 -8.10 -8.48
N ARG A 69 -8.88 -9.35 -8.07
CA ARG A 69 -9.72 -9.70 -6.94
C ARG A 69 -9.00 -9.45 -5.62
N ILE A 70 -9.68 -8.78 -4.69
CA ILE A 70 -9.18 -8.55 -3.34
C ILE A 70 -9.06 -9.87 -2.58
N SER A 71 -9.95 -10.84 -2.82
CA SER A 71 -10.02 -12.09 -2.05
C SER A 71 -8.78 -12.99 -2.16
N ASP A 72 -8.09 -12.97 -3.30
CA ASP A 72 -6.98 -13.88 -3.61
C ASP A 72 -5.84 -13.24 -4.41
N ALA A 73 -5.96 -11.95 -4.75
CA ALA A 73 -5.04 -11.22 -5.62
C ALA A 73 -4.96 -11.74 -7.06
N GLU A 74 -5.88 -12.61 -7.50
CA GLU A 74 -5.88 -13.14 -8.86
C GLU A 74 -6.62 -12.21 -9.83
N PRO A 75 -6.31 -12.24 -11.13
CA PRO A 75 -6.99 -11.37 -12.09
C PRO A 75 -8.46 -11.74 -12.20
N ALA A 76 -9.32 -10.73 -12.33
CA ALA A 76 -10.75 -10.94 -12.53
C ALA A 76 -11.06 -11.62 -13.88
N ASP A 77 -10.30 -11.28 -14.93
CA ASP A 77 -10.29 -11.99 -16.21
C ASP A 77 -9.09 -12.97 -16.27
N PRO A 78 -9.32 -14.29 -16.41
CA PRO A 78 -8.25 -15.29 -16.53
C PRO A 78 -7.28 -15.09 -17.70
N ASN A 79 -7.68 -14.33 -18.73
CA ASN A 79 -6.83 -14.02 -19.89
C ASN A 79 -5.99 -12.76 -19.70
N SER A 80 -6.08 -12.12 -18.53
CA SER A 80 -5.31 -10.92 -18.22
C SER A 80 -3.80 -11.16 -18.35
N PRO A 81 -3.03 -10.15 -18.77
CA PRO A 81 -1.57 -10.23 -18.78
C PRO A 81 -1.03 -10.48 -17.38
N ARG A 82 0.22 -10.99 -17.30
CA ARG A 82 0.89 -11.21 -16.02
C ARG A 82 1.04 -9.91 -15.23
N GLY A 83 0.64 -9.94 -13.97
CA GLY A 83 0.81 -8.83 -13.03
C GLY A 83 2.12 -8.91 -12.25
N PHE A 84 2.30 -7.92 -11.37
CA PHE A 84 3.36 -7.94 -10.38
C PHE A 84 3.21 -9.12 -9.41
N LEU A 85 4.34 -9.68 -8.96
CA LEU A 85 4.33 -10.71 -7.92
C LEU A 85 3.80 -10.15 -6.59
N GLU A 86 4.15 -8.89 -6.30
CA GLU A 86 3.81 -8.20 -5.05
C GLU A 86 2.43 -7.55 -5.06
N ARG A 87 1.58 -7.89 -6.03
CA ARG A 87 0.16 -7.51 -6.04
C ARG A 87 -0.58 -7.92 -4.76
N CYS A 88 -0.08 -8.95 -4.06
CA CYS A 88 -0.60 -9.41 -2.78
C CYS A 88 -0.45 -8.37 -1.65
N ILE A 89 0.46 -7.39 -1.77
CA ILE A 89 0.52 -6.26 -0.84
C ILE A 89 -0.80 -5.48 -0.92
N HIS A 90 -1.23 -5.14 -2.13
CA HIS A 90 -2.42 -4.32 -2.36
C HIS A 90 -3.69 -5.04 -1.92
N SER A 91 -3.86 -6.31 -2.32
CA SER A 91 -5.06 -7.07 -1.97
C SER A 91 -5.25 -7.20 -0.46
N GLU A 92 -4.17 -7.45 0.29
CA GLU A 92 -4.22 -7.64 1.74
C GLU A 92 -4.42 -6.32 2.49
N ILE A 93 -3.87 -5.21 1.99
CA ILE A 93 -4.19 -3.88 2.52
C ILE A 93 -5.66 -3.54 2.29
N TYR A 94 -6.18 -3.70 1.06
CA TYR A 94 -7.59 -3.43 0.78
C TYR A 94 -8.56 -4.34 1.52
N ARG A 95 -8.19 -5.61 1.76
CA ARG A 95 -9.01 -6.53 2.54
C ARG A 95 -9.06 -6.15 4.01
N ARG A 96 -7.96 -5.63 4.56
CA ARG A 96 -7.87 -5.25 5.98
C ARG A 96 -8.48 -3.87 6.25
N PHE A 97 -8.34 -2.93 5.33
CA PHE A 97 -8.72 -1.53 5.51
C PHE A 97 -9.74 -1.09 4.46
N GLU A 98 -11.03 -1.18 4.78
CA GLU A 98 -12.13 -0.83 3.87
C GLU A 98 -12.11 0.64 3.41
N ASP A 99 -11.52 1.53 4.21
CA ASP A 99 -11.39 2.98 3.99
C ASP A 99 -10.20 3.38 3.11
N VAL A 100 -9.27 2.46 2.84
CA VAL A 100 -8.13 2.73 1.95
C VAL A 100 -8.58 2.64 0.49
N GLU A 101 -8.46 3.73 -0.24
CA GLU A 101 -8.86 3.83 -1.66
C GLU A 101 -7.72 3.63 -2.66
N ALA A 102 -6.47 3.85 -2.22
CA ALA A 102 -5.28 3.72 -3.04
C ALA A 102 -4.08 3.23 -2.23
N VAL A 103 -3.20 2.46 -2.88
CA VAL A 103 -1.98 1.90 -2.26
C VAL A 103 -0.80 2.12 -3.20
N VAL A 104 0.30 2.62 -2.66
CA VAL A 104 1.57 2.80 -3.38
C VAL A 104 2.64 1.96 -2.70
N HIS A 105 3.41 1.22 -3.49
CA HIS A 105 4.58 0.49 -3.04
C HIS A 105 5.79 0.89 -3.90
N PHE A 106 6.92 1.13 -3.25
CA PHE A 106 8.14 1.67 -3.86
C PHE A 106 9.36 1.43 -2.99
N HIS A 107 10.55 1.59 -3.58
CA HIS A 107 11.85 1.38 -2.94
C HIS A 107 12.63 2.68 -2.79
N SER A 108 12.23 3.53 -1.84
CA SER A 108 12.96 4.79 -1.59
C SER A 108 14.26 4.53 -0.84
N LEU A 109 15.38 4.91 -1.46
CA LEU A 109 16.72 4.84 -0.87
C LEU A 109 16.86 5.71 0.39
N ASP A 110 16.05 6.76 0.52
CA ASP A 110 16.03 7.64 1.69
C ASP A 110 15.26 7.02 2.88
N ILE A 111 14.36 6.07 2.61
CA ILE A 111 13.49 5.45 3.63
C ILE A 111 14.01 4.07 4.05
N ILE A 112 14.55 3.27 3.11
CA ILE A 112 15.04 1.90 3.36
C ILE A 112 15.96 1.79 4.59
N PRO A 113 16.91 2.71 4.85
CA PRO A 113 17.77 2.63 6.04
C PRO A 113 17.02 2.61 7.37
N PHE A 114 15.84 3.24 7.45
CA PHE A 114 15.02 3.23 8.66
C PHE A 114 14.41 1.84 8.94
N GLY A 115 14.21 1.01 7.91
CA GLY A 115 13.76 -0.38 8.08
C GLY A 115 14.85 -1.33 8.56
N LEU A 116 16.12 -0.93 8.48
CA LEU A 116 17.29 -1.75 8.84
C LEU A 116 18.01 -1.26 10.10
N SER A 117 17.60 -0.12 10.64
CA SER A 117 18.25 0.51 11.79
C SER A 117 17.29 0.60 12.98
N PRO A 118 17.80 0.70 14.21
CA PRO A 118 16.95 0.93 15.38
C PRO A 118 16.37 2.36 15.44
N ILE A 119 16.72 3.23 14.48
CA ILE A 119 16.25 4.62 14.44
C ILE A 119 14.85 4.64 13.82
N PRO A 120 13.82 5.14 14.53
CA PRO A 120 12.46 5.14 14.03
C PRO A 120 12.25 6.20 12.93
N PHE A 121 11.47 5.87 11.91
CA PHE A 121 11.00 6.83 10.90
C PHE A 121 9.82 7.65 11.45
N LYS A 122 10.02 8.95 11.68
CA LYS A 122 9.07 9.86 12.35
C LYS A 122 8.93 11.19 11.63
N ALA A 123 7.82 11.88 11.86
CA ALA A 123 7.63 13.26 11.42
C ALA A 123 8.62 14.21 12.12
N VAL A 124 9.44 14.92 11.34
CA VAL A 124 10.42 15.90 11.86
C VAL A 124 10.14 17.34 11.44
N TYR A 125 9.11 17.55 10.61
CA TYR A 125 8.68 18.86 10.14
C TYR A 125 7.20 18.84 9.71
N HIS A 126 6.60 20.02 9.54
CA HIS A 126 5.16 20.19 9.36
C HIS A 126 4.55 19.43 8.17
N MET A 127 5.26 19.22 7.05
CA MET A 127 4.69 18.45 5.92
C MET A 127 4.73 16.94 6.12
N ALA A 128 5.49 16.46 7.12
CA ALA A 128 5.50 15.05 7.51
C ALA A 128 4.44 14.72 8.56
N SER A 129 3.58 15.66 8.96
CA SER A 129 2.59 15.45 10.03
C SER A 129 1.62 14.31 9.75
N PHE A 130 1.43 13.93 8.49
CA PHE A 130 0.59 12.80 8.09
C PHE A 130 1.10 11.45 8.62
N LEU A 131 2.38 11.35 9.00
CA LEU A 131 2.93 10.15 9.64
C LEU A 131 2.38 9.94 11.06
N GLY A 132 1.76 10.96 11.67
CA GLY A 132 1.23 10.90 13.02
C GLY A 132 2.31 11.07 14.10
N SER A 133 1.92 10.80 15.35
CA SER A 133 2.81 10.87 16.52
C SER A 133 3.69 9.64 16.69
N GLU A 134 3.21 8.49 16.22
CA GLU A 134 3.93 7.21 16.26
C GLU A 134 4.88 7.10 15.06
N SER A 135 5.90 6.24 15.18
CA SER A 135 6.74 5.91 14.04
C SER A 135 6.01 5.00 13.06
N ALA A 136 6.37 5.10 11.78
CA ALA A 136 5.90 4.14 10.78
C ALA A 136 6.24 2.70 11.21
N PRO A 137 5.31 1.74 11.07
CA PRO A 137 5.58 0.35 11.41
C PRO A 137 6.66 -0.22 10.48
N ILE A 138 7.52 -1.07 11.05
CA ILE A 138 8.51 -1.84 10.30
C ILE A 138 8.03 -3.28 10.28
N PHE A 139 7.96 -3.87 9.09
CA PHE A 139 7.65 -5.28 8.90
C PHE A 139 8.90 -6.02 8.42
N ASP A 140 9.33 -7.01 9.20
CA ASP A 140 10.34 -7.98 8.79
C ASP A 140 9.65 -9.32 8.51
N ILE A 141 9.72 -9.78 7.27
CA ILE A 141 9.12 -11.05 6.84
C ILE A 141 9.73 -12.24 7.59
N SER A 142 10.99 -12.15 8.02
CA SER A 142 11.70 -13.23 8.69
C SER A 142 11.16 -13.52 10.09
N ASP A 143 10.55 -12.53 10.75
CA ASP A 143 9.87 -12.71 12.04
C ASP A 143 8.68 -13.68 11.93
N SER A 144 8.03 -13.71 10.76
CA SER A 144 6.84 -14.54 10.52
C SER A 144 7.15 -15.84 9.76
N PHE A 145 8.15 -15.84 8.88
CA PHE A 145 8.39 -16.94 7.94
C PHE A 145 9.83 -17.49 7.96
N GLY A 146 10.66 -17.02 8.89
CA GLY A 146 12.03 -17.48 9.11
C GLY A 146 13.07 -16.79 8.23
N PRO A 147 14.36 -17.05 8.48
CA PRO A 147 15.46 -16.27 7.89
C PRO A 147 15.77 -16.58 6.42
N THR A 148 15.20 -17.64 5.86
CA THR A 148 15.50 -18.10 4.49
C THR A 148 14.51 -17.57 3.45
N THR A 149 13.73 -16.53 3.78
CA THR A 149 12.87 -15.87 2.79
C THR A 149 13.71 -15.11 1.76
N ASP A 150 13.11 -14.82 0.61
CA ASP A 150 13.68 -13.95 -0.42
C ASP A 150 13.20 -12.49 -0.31
N MET A 151 12.64 -12.13 0.84
CA MET A 151 12.10 -10.80 1.17
C MET A 151 10.89 -10.34 0.34
N LEU A 152 10.37 -11.15 -0.59
CA LEU A 152 9.24 -10.77 -1.45
C LEU A 152 7.86 -11.12 -0.86
N ILE A 153 6.91 -10.19 -1.00
CA ILE A 153 5.52 -10.37 -0.60
C ILE A 153 4.70 -10.95 -1.76
N ARG A 154 4.96 -12.22 -2.08
CA ARG A 154 4.49 -12.89 -3.30
C ARG A 154 3.18 -13.67 -3.19
N ASN A 155 2.59 -13.77 -1.99
CA ASN A 155 1.34 -14.50 -1.75
C ASN A 155 0.50 -13.80 -0.67
N THR A 156 -0.77 -14.19 -0.58
CA THR A 156 -1.75 -13.59 0.35
C THR A 156 -1.37 -13.79 1.81
N THR A 157 -0.74 -14.91 2.18
CA THR A 157 -0.25 -15.13 3.55
C THR A 157 0.82 -14.10 3.94
N HIS A 158 1.78 -13.82 3.06
CA HIS A 158 2.82 -12.81 3.29
C HIS A 158 2.19 -11.42 3.36
N GLY A 159 1.29 -11.09 2.43
CA GLY A 159 0.63 -9.79 2.41
C GLY A 159 -0.25 -9.56 3.64
N ALA A 160 -0.91 -10.60 4.16
CA ALA A 160 -1.72 -10.52 5.37
C ALA A 160 -0.86 -10.24 6.59
N ALA A 161 0.32 -10.88 6.68
CA ALA A 161 1.29 -10.61 7.73
C ALA A 161 1.79 -9.16 7.65
N LEU A 162 2.15 -8.67 6.46
CA LEU A 162 2.52 -7.27 6.23
C LEU A 162 1.40 -6.32 6.65
N ALA A 163 0.17 -6.55 6.16
CA ALA A 163 -1.00 -5.73 6.46
C ALA A 163 -1.28 -5.69 7.97
N SER A 164 -0.98 -6.77 8.70
CA SER A 164 -1.16 -6.84 10.15
C SER A 164 -0.26 -5.89 10.95
N SER A 165 0.86 -5.46 10.37
CA SER A 165 1.77 -4.46 10.98
C SER A 165 1.17 -3.05 10.99
N PHE A 166 0.19 -2.77 10.12
CA PHE A 166 -0.52 -1.51 10.09
C PHE A 166 -1.68 -1.51 11.09
N SER A 167 -1.85 -0.37 11.75
CA SER A 167 -3.05 -0.07 12.53
C SER A 167 -4.04 0.75 11.69
N PRO A 168 -5.36 0.62 11.92
CA PRO A 168 -6.34 1.48 11.28
C PRO A 168 -6.00 2.96 11.54
N LEU A 169 -6.25 3.82 10.55
CA LEU A 169 -6.11 5.28 10.66
C LEU A 169 -7.22 5.87 11.55
N PHE A 170 -7.33 5.43 12.81
CA PHE A 170 -8.30 5.97 13.77
C PHE A 170 -7.64 6.60 15.00
N ASP A 171 -6.44 7.16 14.83
CA ASP A 171 -5.91 8.19 15.71
C ASP A 171 -5.69 9.49 14.93
N VAL A 172 -6.75 9.99 14.29
CA VAL A 172 -6.82 11.43 13.99
C VAL A 172 -7.02 12.14 15.31
N ILE A 173 -5.91 12.50 15.95
CA ILE A 173 -5.91 13.53 17.00
C ILE A 173 -6.38 14.81 16.30
N PRO A 174 -7.56 15.38 16.61
CA PRO A 174 -7.93 16.67 16.06
C PRO A 174 -6.87 17.67 16.53
N ASN A 175 -6.23 18.31 15.55
CA ASN A 175 -5.31 19.42 15.76
C ASN A 175 -6.03 20.51 16.57
N THR A 176 -5.93 20.42 17.90
CA THR A 176 -6.28 21.47 18.83
C THR A 176 -5.00 21.93 19.46
N ALA A 177 -4.71 23.21 19.25
CA ALA A 177 -3.59 23.91 19.82
C ALA A 177 -3.47 23.63 21.33
N ALA A 178 -2.23 23.41 21.78
CA ALA A 178 -1.79 23.40 23.17
C ALA A 178 -2.35 22.29 24.09
N GLY A 179 -1.50 21.32 24.43
CA GLY A 179 -1.74 20.47 25.60
C GLY A 179 -0.95 19.17 25.56
N ALA A 180 0.18 19.12 26.27
CA ALA A 180 0.89 17.87 26.53
C ALA A 180 0.00 16.91 27.35
N HIS A 181 -0.12 15.65 26.92
CA HIS A 181 -0.40 14.54 27.84
C HIS A 181 0.21 13.24 27.32
N ALA A 182 1.21 12.75 28.05
CA ALA A 182 1.75 11.42 27.91
C ALA A 182 0.84 10.43 28.66
N ARG A 183 0.55 9.26 28.06
CA ARG A 183 0.55 8.00 28.83
C ARG A 183 1.12 6.82 28.03
N PRO A 184 1.89 5.94 28.68
CA PRO A 184 2.63 4.85 28.04
C PRO A 184 2.03 3.46 28.27
N ARG A 185 2.63 2.48 27.56
CA ARG A 185 2.73 1.00 27.78
C ARG A 185 1.96 0.17 26.73
N CYS A 186 2.50 -0.95 26.23
CA CYS A 186 3.40 -1.89 26.91
C CYS A 186 4.43 -2.53 25.97
N HIS A 187 5.71 -2.44 26.34
CA HIS A 187 6.76 -3.34 25.88
C HIS A 187 6.63 -4.71 26.55
N THR A 188 6.74 -5.79 25.79
CA THR A 188 7.18 -7.07 26.30
C THR A 188 8.58 -7.37 25.77
N HIS A 189 9.60 -6.92 26.50
CA HIS A 189 10.92 -7.53 26.43
C HIS A 189 10.84 -8.94 27.05
N ARG A 190 11.19 -9.97 26.28
CA ARG A 190 11.75 -11.19 26.84
C ARG A 190 13.23 -11.23 26.46
N GLY A 191 14.06 -10.77 27.37
CA GLY A 191 15.44 -11.24 27.46
C GLY A 191 15.44 -12.53 28.27
N VAL A 192 16.17 -13.53 27.81
CA VAL A 192 16.72 -14.59 28.66
C VAL A 192 18.18 -14.75 28.25
N SER A 193 19.02 -14.78 29.28
CA SER A 193 20.47 -14.87 29.32
C SER A 193 21.09 -16.03 28.53
#